data_AF-T1DJP5-F1
#
_entry.id   AF-T1DJP5-F1
#
_cell.length_a   1.000
_cell.length_b   1.000
_cell.length_c   1.000
_cell.angle_alpha   90.00
_cell.angle_beta   90.00
_cell.angle_gamma   90.00
#
_symmetry.space_group_name_H-M   'P 1'
#
loop_
_entity.id
_entity.type
_entity.pdbx_description
1 polymer ?
#
loop_
_entity_poly.entity_id
_entity_poly.type
_entity_poly.pdbx_seq_one_letter_code
_entity_poly.pdbx_strand_id
1 'polypeptide(L)'
;QTHLEIDVGGKSDRIEWGHARYHQRMIPGHAYEIVVQWITASGPIVYDLIYGWCRKAQPCGFQLVTIPADPLAEPFTEKSDPLRGPIFIPLDTDCLKQHRSFLFEEFHKETWPKRLLLFQEEIVKRFGFMRCTVETKTGSNQVSLDYQYVHCSGNMFILVPNPNMGLRSRQRLASGGTNFKKPINFINRYLTSLEPQMVPSNTGGTSAAGGGITASHEPSYITRHVTGKGNPKEDCDVIRRTGFLWSWNHMIPNKKWKSLVIAQTDDLFQLKMLRDFKEFCSNTDQRLVNFWESCWEQKEKVSIERT
;
A
#
# COMPACT_ATOMS: atom_id res chain seq x y z
N GLN A 1 11.65 -20.27 -12.54
CA GLN A 1 10.27 -20.78 -12.65
C GLN A 1 10.35 -22.28 -12.56
N THR A 2 9.53 -22.91 -11.72
CA THR A 2 9.49 -24.37 -11.55
C THR A 2 8.11 -24.90 -11.91
N HIS A 3 8.06 -26.14 -12.41
CA HIS A 3 6.81 -26.88 -12.52
C HIS A 3 6.21 -27.08 -11.14
N LEU A 4 4.88 -26.99 -11.05
CA LEU A 4 4.12 -27.20 -9.84
C LEU A 4 3.00 -28.21 -10.14
N GLU A 5 3.09 -29.37 -9.54
CA GLU A 5 1.98 -30.33 -9.48
C GLU A 5 0.94 -29.80 -8.49
N ILE A 6 -0.29 -29.59 -8.97
CA ILE A 6 -1.34 -28.93 -8.17
C ILE A 6 -2.23 -29.95 -7.48
N ASP A 7 -2.60 -31.02 -8.20
CA ASP A 7 -3.43 -32.10 -7.64
C ASP A 7 -2.61 -33.21 -6.98
N VAL A 8 -1.94 -32.86 -5.88
CA VAL A 8 -1.13 -33.81 -5.09
C VAL A 8 -1.97 -34.97 -4.51
N GLY A 9 -3.29 -34.77 -4.39
CA GLY A 9 -4.21 -35.74 -3.82
C GLY A 9 -4.89 -36.66 -4.84
N GLY A 10 -4.67 -36.47 -6.14
CA GLY A 10 -5.35 -37.20 -7.20
C GLY A 10 -6.88 -37.07 -7.14
N LYS A 11 -7.38 -35.89 -6.74
CA LYS A 11 -8.82 -35.62 -6.62
C LYS A 11 -9.49 -35.38 -7.97
N SER A 12 -8.72 -34.95 -8.97
CA SER A 12 -9.18 -34.65 -10.31
C SER A 12 -9.05 -35.88 -11.22
N ASP A 13 -9.96 -36.00 -12.19
CA ASP A 13 -9.86 -36.98 -13.27
C ASP A 13 -8.88 -36.53 -14.37
N ARG A 14 -8.34 -35.32 -14.24
CA ARG A 14 -7.44 -34.67 -15.19
C ARG A 14 -6.13 -34.29 -14.53
N ILE A 15 -5.08 -34.19 -15.35
CA ILE A 15 -3.78 -33.71 -14.90
C ILE A 15 -3.89 -32.20 -14.62
N GLU A 16 -3.83 -31.82 -13.36
CA GLU A 16 -3.85 -30.42 -12.93
C GLU A 16 -2.48 -29.96 -12.45
N TRP A 17 -1.95 -28.96 -13.15
CA TRP A 17 -0.60 -28.44 -12.93
C TRP A 17 -0.52 -26.94 -13.17
N GLY A 18 0.57 -26.34 -12.72
CA GLY A 18 0.90 -24.95 -12.95
C GLY A 18 2.40 -24.70 -12.81
N HIS A 19 2.74 -23.45 -12.54
CA HIS A 19 4.10 -23.01 -12.29
C HIS A 19 4.19 -22.26 -10.98
N ALA A 20 5.29 -22.47 -10.26
CA ALA A 20 5.64 -21.65 -9.11
C ALA A 20 6.90 -20.83 -9.39
N ARG A 21 6.93 -19.64 -8.82
CA ARG A 21 8.11 -18.78 -8.73
C ARG A 21 8.24 -18.30 -7.31
N TYR A 22 9.46 -18.25 -6.81
CA TYR A 22 9.76 -17.87 -5.44
C TYR A 22 11.20 -17.35 -5.38
N HIS A 23 11.54 -16.64 -4.30
CA HIS A 23 12.91 -16.13 -4.12
C HIS A 23 13.88 -17.27 -3.83
N GLN A 24 15.04 -17.30 -4.51
CA GLN A 24 16.06 -18.31 -4.24
C GLN A 24 16.70 -18.18 -2.84
N ARG A 25 16.69 -16.97 -2.27
CA ARG A 25 17.27 -16.68 -0.95
C ARG A 25 16.27 -15.89 -0.12
N MET A 26 16.14 -16.28 1.14
CA MET A 26 15.41 -15.50 2.14
C MET A 26 16.29 -14.34 2.60
N ILE A 27 15.73 -13.13 2.67
CA ILE A 27 16.40 -11.96 3.22
C ILE A 27 15.70 -11.63 4.55
N PRO A 28 16.42 -11.63 5.69
CA PRO A 28 15.84 -11.21 6.96
C PRO A 28 15.19 -9.81 6.86
N GLY A 29 14.04 -9.63 7.50
CA GLY A 29 13.28 -8.37 7.48
C GLY A 29 12.53 -8.08 6.16
N HIS A 30 12.58 -8.98 5.18
CA HIS A 30 11.83 -8.85 3.93
C HIS A 30 10.74 -9.93 3.84
N ALA A 31 9.65 -9.60 3.15
CA ALA A 31 8.62 -10.56 2.83
C ALA A 31 9.10 -11.55 1.77
N TYR A 32 8.75 -12.82 1.95
CA TYR A 32 9.04 -13.87 0.97
C TYR A 32 7.82 -14.09 0.06
N GLU A 33 8.00 -13.94 -1.24
CA GLU A 33 6.92 -14.06 -2.22
C GLU A 33 6.97 -15.42 -2.91
N ILE A 34 5.78 -16.04 -3.05
CA ILE A 34 5.55 -17.20 -3.90
C ILE A 34 4.45 -16.83 -4.88
N VAL A 35 4.77 -16.83 -6.17
CA VAL A 35 3.83 -16.60 -7.26
C VAL A 35 3.46 -17.94 -7.87
N VAL A 36 2.18 -18.30 -7.76
CA VAL A 36 1.61 -19.48 -8.40
C VAL A 36 0.86 -19.03 -9.65
N GLN A 37 1.15 -19.64 -10.79
CA GLN A 37 0.55 -19.34 -12.09
C GLN A 37 -0.04 -20.62 -12.66
N TRP A 38 -1.35 -20.64 -12.92
CA TRP A 38 -2.05 -21.81 -13.42
C TRP A 38 -3.10 -21.41 -14.45
N ILE A 39 -3.28 -22.27 -15.45
CA ILE A 39 -4.35 -22.20 -16.47
C ILE A 39 -5.03 -23.58 -16.57
N THR A 40 -4.26 -24.63 -16.34
CA THR A 40 -4.62 -26.05 -16.44
C THR A 40 -5.05 -26.66 -15.11
N ALA A 41 -5.53 -25.85 -14.15
CA ALA A 41 -5.96 -26.33 -12.83
C ALA A 41 -7.22 -25.59 -12.35
N SER A 42 -8.02 -26.31 -11.58
CA SER A 42 -9.30 -25.85 -11.04
C SER A 42 -9.10 -25.02 -9.77
N GLY A 43 -9.83 -23.90 -9.65
CA GLY A 43 -9.75 -23.00 -8.48
C GLY A 43 -9.87 -23.71 -7.12
N PRO A 44 -10.81 -24.65 -6.91
CA PRO A 44 -10.91 -25.41 -5.66
C PRO A 44 -9.69 -26.26 -5.32
N ILE A 45 -9.04 -26.89 -6.31
CA ILE A 45 -7.85 -27.72 -6.07
C ILE A 45 -6.64 -26.84 -5.75
N VAL A 46 -6.50 -25.72 -6.46
CA VAL A 46 -5.51 -24.69 -6.11
C VAL A 46 -5.74 -24.18 -4.69
N TYR A 47 -6.99 -23.87 -4.32
CA TYR A 47 -7.33 -23.43 -2.97
C TYR A 47 -6.88 -24.46 -1.92
N ASP A 48 -7.21 -25.73 -2.11
CA ASP A 48 -6.83 -26.81 -1.20
C ASP A 48 -5.31 -26.93 -1.04
N LEU A 49 -4.56 -26.82 -2.13
CA LEU A 49 -3.10 -26.84 -2.13
C LEU A 49 -2.52 -25.67 -1.30
N ILE A 50 -2.91 -24.44 -1.62
CA ILE A 50 -2.41 -23.24 -0.93
C ILE A 50 -2.85 -23.23 0.55
N TYR A 51 -4.07 -23.68 0.85
CA TYR A 51 -4.53 -23.83 2.22
C TYR A 51 -3.71 -24.88 2.98
N GLY A 52 -3.33 -25.97 2.31
CA GLY A 52 -2.37 -26.95 2.81
C GLY A 52 -1.01 -26.34 3.17
N TRP A 53 -0.46 -25.49 2.29
CA TRP A 53 0.79 -24.78 2.55
C TRP A 53 0.68 -23.83 3.73
N CYS A 54 -0.41 -23.07 3.83
CA CYS A 54 -0.68 -22.17 4.95
C CYS A 54 -0.66 -22.91 6.29
N ARG A 55 -1.33 -24.07 6.37
CA ARG A 55 -1.31 -24.91 7.59
C ARG A 55 0.07 -25.47 7.92
N LYS A 56 0.86 -25.84 6.92
CA LYS A 56 2.24 -26.36 7.11
C LYS A 56 3.23 -25.26 7.51
N ALA A 57 2.98 -24.01 7.12
CA ALA A 57 3.85 -22.88 7.46
C ALA A 57 3.77 -22.52 8.96
N GLN A 58 2.59 -22.64 9.57
CA GLN A 58 2.33 -22.21 10.96
C GLN A 58 3.22 -22.91 12.01
N PRO A 59 3.36 -24.26 12.02
CA PRO A 59 4.28 -24.94 12.94
C PRO A 59 5.75 -24.54 12.77
N CYS A 60 6.13 -24.04 11.60
CA CYS A 60 7.48 -23.56 11.30
C CYS A 60 7.68 -22.09 11.71
N GLY A 61 6.69 -21.45 12.34
CA GLY A 61 6.74 -20.04 12.71
C GLY A 61 6.55 -19.07 11.55
N PHE A 62 6.05 -19.55 10.40
CA PHE A 62 5.80 -18.72 9.22
C PHE A 62 4.30 -18.52 8.96
N GLN A 63 3.98 -17.34 8.45
CA GLN A 63 2.62 -16.94 8.11
C GLN A 63 2.50 -16.75 6.59
N LEU A 64 1.70 -17.60 5.96
CA LEU A 64 1.43 -17.52 4.52
C LEU A 64 0.11 -16.79 4.27
N VAL A 65 0.18 -15.65 3.59
CA VAL A 65 -0.99 -14.80 3.28
C VAL A 65 -1.07 -14.55 1.78
N THR A 66 -2.28 -14.63 1.25
CA THR A 66 -2.57 -14.23 -0.12
C THR A 66 -2.59 -12.70 -0.22
N ILE A 67 -1.86 -12.15 -1.18
CA ILE A 67 -1.84 -10.71 -1.46
C ILE A 67 -2.33 -10.49 -2.90
N PRO A 68 -2.92 -9.33 -3.21
CA PRO A 68 -3.26 -9.00 -4.58
C PRO A 68 -2.02 -8.82 -5.45
N ALA A 69 -2.15 -9.14 -6.73
CA ALA A 69 -1.14 -8.85 -7.74
C ALA A 69 -0.81 -7.35 -7.84
N ASP A 70 -1.74 -6.47 -7.43
CA ASP A 70 -1.44 -5.07 -7.17
C ASP A 70 -1.95 -4.66 -5.77
N PRO A 71 -1.07 -4.59 -4.74
CA PRO A 71 -1.34 -4.16 -3.37
C PRO A 71 -1.82 -2.72 -3.25
N LEU A 72 -1.31 -1.82 -4.11
CA LEU A 72 -1.72 -0.42 -4.13
C LEU A 72 -2.24 -0.12 -5.53
N ALA A 73 -3.57 -0.17 -5.70
CA ALA A 73 -4.23 0.25 -6.92
C ALA A 73 -3.88 1.73 -7.18
N GLU A 74 -2.83 1.97 -7.95
CA GLU A 74 -2.37 3.33 -8.21
C GLU A 74 -3.47 4.08 -8.97
N PRO A 75 -3.83 5.31 -8.58
CA PRO A 75 -4.92 6.06 -9.19
C PRO A 75 -4.72 6.43 -10.67
N PHE A 76 -3.65 5.97 -11.31
CA PHE A 76 -3.22 6.36 -12.66
C PHE A 76 -3.03 5.17 -13.62
N THR A 77 -3.55 3.99 -13.28
CA THR A 77 -3.55 2.83 -14.18
C THR A 77 -4.96 2.53 -14.69
N GLU A 78 -5.09 2.14 -15.96
CA GLU A 78 -6.39 1.77 -16.58
C GLU A 78 -7.10 0.62 -15.86
N LYS A 79 -6.37 -0.17 -15.05
CA LYS A 79 -6.89 -1.28 -14.23
C LYS A 79 -7.03 -0.92 -12.75
N SER A 80 -6.89 0.36 -12.40
CA SER A 80 -6.98 0.79 -11.00
C SER A 80 -8.41 0.58 -10.50
N ASP A 81 -8.53 -0.14 -9.39
CA ASP A 81 -9.82 -0.35 -8.74
C ASP A 81 -10.22 0.94 -7.98
N PRO A 82 -11.28 1.64 -8.40
CA PRO A 82 -11.68 2.93 -7.83
C PRO A 82 -12.11 2.81 -6.35
N LEU A 83 -12.45 1.60 -5.88
CA LEU A 83 -12.81 1.35 -4.48
C LEU A 83 -11.60 1.04 -3.59
N ARG A 84 -10.42 0.91 -4.19
CA ARG A 84 -9.15 0.55 -3.54
C ARG A 84 -8.12 1.68 -3.51
N GLY A 85 -8.56 2.92 -3.73
CA GLY A 85 -7.69 4.10 -3.63
C GLY A 85 -6.92 4.13 -2.31
N PRO A 86 -5.60 4.36 -2.33
CA PRO A 86 -4.79 4.38 -1.11
C PRO A 86 -5.13 5.61 -0.26
N ILE A 87 -5.01 5.46 1.04
CA ILE A 87 -5.16 6.54 2.01
C ILE A 87 -3.78 7.22 2.14
N PHE A 88 -3.71 8.51 1.80
CA PHE A 88 -2.49 9.29 2.05
C PHE A 88 -2.39 9.64 3.54
N ILE A 89 -1.20 9.42 4.10
CA ILE A 89 -0.85 9.74 5.48
C ILE A 89 0.34 10.71 5.44
N PRO A 90 0.15 11.99 5.78
CA PRO A 90 1.24 12.95 5.81
C PRO A 90 2.21 12.63 6.94
N LEU A 91 3.50 12.85 6.71
CA LEU A 91 4.53 12.80 7.74
C LEU A 91 4.94 14.24 8.09
N ASP A 92 4.73 14.62 9.35
CA ASP A 92 5.16 15.93 9.86
C ASP A 92 6.67 15.95 10.04
N THR A 93 7.37 16.54 9.06
CA THR A 93 8.83 16.74 9.14
C THR A 93 9.21 18.06 9.80
N ASP A 94 8.27 18.98 10.00
CA ASP A 94 8.57 20.30 10.52
C ASP A 94 8.90 20.23 12.01
N CYS A 95 8.18 19.38 12.75
CA CYS A 95 8.47 19.11 14.17
C CYS A 95 9.90 18.59 14.42
N LEU A 96 10.53 17.97 13.41
CA LEU A 96 11.86 17.35 13.52
C LEU A 96 13.02 18.30 13.21
N LYS A 97 12.74 19.50 12.68
CA LYS A 97 13.78 20.44 12.28
C LYS A 97 14.51 21.07 13.46
N GLN A 98 13.96 21.07 14.69
CA GLN A 98 14.62 21.57 15.90
C GLN A 98 15.37 22.91 15.68
N HIS A 99 14.69 23.90 15.07
CA HIS A 99 15.21 25.22 14.68
C HIS A 99 16.11 25.32 13.43
N ARG A 100 16.34 24.23 12.71
CA ARG A 100 17.02 24.20 11.39
C ARG A 100 16.07 24.62 10.26
N SER A 101 16.62 25.06 9.14
CA SER A 101 15.82 25.36 7.92
C SER A 101 15.44 24.07 7.18
N PHE A 102 16.30 23.05 7.20
CA PHE A 102 16.12 21.75 6.59
C PHE A 102 16.37 20.59 7.58
N LEU A 103 15.74 19.45 7.33
CA LEU A 103 15.78 18.28 8.23
C LEU A 103 17.17 17.62 8.35
N PHE A 104 17.99 17.71 7.29
CA PHE A 104 19.27 16.98 7.16
C PHE A 104 20.45 17.92 6.86
N GLU A 105 20.42 19.16 7.35
CA GLU A 105 21.43 20.20 7.04
C GLU A 105 22.87 19.79 7.29
N GLU A 106 23.10 18.92 8.28
CA GLU A 106 24.39 18.37 8.65
C GLU A 106 24.99 17.40 7.60
N PHE A 107 24.23 17.06 6.56
CA PHE A 107 24.68 16.19 5.47
C PHE A 107 24.69 16.91 4.12
N HIS A 108 25.45 16.38 3.17
CA HIS A 108 25.43 16.87 1.79
C HIS A 108 24.02 16.84 1.19
N LYS A 109 23.61 17.96 0.59
CA LYS A 109 22.27 18.21 0.03
C LYS A 109 21.78 17.12 -0.91
N GLU A 110 22.68 16.57 -1.73
CA GLU A 110 22.39 15.49 -2.68
C GLU A 110 21.86 14.22 -1.99
N THR A 111 22.17 14.03 -0.72
CA THR A 111 21.83 12.83 0.03
C THR A 111 20.53 12.96 0.83
N TRP A 112 19.95 14.15 0.92
CA TRP A 112 18.74 14.41 1.73
C TRP A 112 17.54 13.54 1.32
N PRO A 113 17.20 13.37 0.02
CA PRO A 113 16.06 12.54 -0.37
C PRO A 113 16.24 11.07 0.04
N LYS A 114 17.47 10.54 -0.09
CA LYS A 114 17.79 9.17 0.33
C LYS A 114 17.68 9.01 1.85
N ARG A 115 18.10 10.02 2.62
CA ARG A 115 18.00 9.99 4.10
C ARG A 115 16.58 10.06 4.59
N LEU A 116 15.75 10.92 3.98
CA LEU A 116 14.32 10.96 4.26
C LEU A 116 13.68 9.59 4.04
N LEU A 117 14.02 8.95 2.94
CA LEU A 117 13.53 7.63 2.57
C LEU A 117 13.96 6.53 3.55
N LEU A 118 15.22 6.56 4.00
CA LEU A 118 15.72 5.66 5.05
C LEU A 118 14.99 5.89 6.37
N PHE A 119 14.73 7.14 6.74
CA PHE A 119 13.98 7.45 7.95
C PHE A 119 12.52 6.97 7.85
N GLN A 120 11.87 7.19 6.71
CA GLN A 120 10.53 6.65 6.43
C GLN A 120 10.51 5.12 6.50
N GLU A 121 11.55 4.45 6.00
CA GLU A 121 11.70 3.00 6.10
C GLU A 121 11.83 2.53 7.56
N GLU A 122 12.56 3.24 8.41
CA GLU A 122 12.65 2.93 9.85
C GLU A 122 11.32 3.16 10.59
N ILE A 123 10.57 4.21 10.24
CA ILE A 123 9.20 4.38 10.76
C ILE A 123 8.35 3.16 10.40
N VAL A 124 8.35 2.76 9.13
CA VAL A 124 7.54 1.65 8.63
C VAL A 124 7.93 0.33 9.31
N LYS A 125 9.23 0.04 9.46
CA LYS A 125 9.73 -1.13 10.20
C LYS A 125 9.27 -1.16 11.65
N ARG A 126 9.27 -0.02 12.35
CA ARG A 126 8.80 0.08 13.74
C ARG A 126 7.35 -0.40 13.90
N PHE A 127 6.52 -0.16 12.89
CA PHE A 127 5.13 -0.61 12.87
C PHE A 127 4.94 -2.05 12.36
N GLY A 128 6.00 -2.84 12.25
CA GLY A 128 5.92 -4.25 11.88
C GLY A 128 5.75 -4.49 10.38
N PHE A 129 6.01 -3.50 9.54
CA PHE A 129 6.00 -3.65 8.09
C PHE A 129 7.34 -4.14 7.57
N MET A 130 7.28 -5.09 6.66
CA MET A 130 8.43 -5.72 5.99
C MET A 130 8.43 -5.35 4.53
N ARG A 131 9.63 -5.18 3.97
CA ARG A 131 9.77 -4.79 2.57
C ARG A 131 9.34 -5.91 1.63
N CYS A 132 8.53 -5.57 0.63
CA CYS A 132 8.19 -6.46 -0.47
C CYS A 132 9.27 -6.37 -1.55
N THR A 133 9.88 -7.49 -1.92
CA THR A 133 10.69 -7.56 -3.13
C THR A 133 9.77 -7.84 -4.31
N VAL A 134 9.57 -6.86 -5.18
CA VAL A 134 8.69 -7.00 -6.35
C VAL A 134 9.55 -7.30 -7.57
N GLU A 135 9.36 -8.46 -8.19
CA GLU A 135 9.95 -8.70 -9.52
C GLU A 135 9.09 -8.02 -10.59
N THR A 136 9.70 -7.12 -11.38
CA THR A 136 8.95 -6.28 -12.34
C THR A 136 8.82 -6.90 -13.72
N LYS A 137 9.74 -7.77 -14.12
CA LYS A 137 9.81 -8.37 -15.46
C LYS A 137 10.37 -9.79 -15.41
N THR A 138 9.73 -10.71 -16.12
CA THR A 138 10.09 -12.14 -16.14
C THR A 138 11.45 -12.29 -16.79
N GLY A 139 12.42 -12.84 -16.06
CA GLY A 139 13.76 -13.10 -16.60
C GLY A 139 14.67 -11.88 -16.76
N SER A 140 14.25 -10.69 -16.31
CA SER A 140 15.12 -9.51 -16.33
C SER A 140 16.04 -9.42 -15.11
N ASN A 141 15.77 -10.18 -14.05
CA ASN A 141 16.35 -10.00 -12.70
C ASN A 141 16.24 -8.56 -12.16
N GLN A 142 15.39 -7.71 -12.76
CA GLN A 142 15.19 -6.34 -12.31
C GLN A 142 14.21 -6.32 -11.14
N VAL A 143 14.77 -6.16 -9.94
CA VAL A 143 14.03 -5.89 -8.70
C VAL A 143 13.42 -4.49 -8.81
N SER A 144 12.12 -4.37 -8.53
CA SER A 144 11.50 -3.05 -8.41
C SER A 144 12.14 -2.33 -7.24
N LEU A 145 12.56 -1.08 -7.46
CA LEU A 145 13.05 -0.19 -6.41
C LEU A 145 11.89 0.46 -5.65
N ASP A 146 10.67 -0.07 -5.77
CA ASP A 146 9.53 0.49 -5.08
C ASP A 146 9.68 0.23 -3.58
N TYR A 147 9.37 1.25 -2.80
CA TYR A 147 9.37 1.18 -1.35
C TYR A 147 7.99 0.70 -0.90
N GLN A 148 7.67 -0.53 -1.29
CA GLN A 148 6.45 -1.23 -0.91
C GLN A 148 6.70 -2.13 0.27
N TYR A 149 5.77 -2.13 1.20
CA TYR A 149 5.85 -2.89 2.43
C TYR A 149 4.52 -3.58 2.72
N VAL A 150 4.62 -4.76 3.33
CA VAL A 150 3.49 -5.52 3.85
C VAL A 150 3.64 -5.64 5.36
N HIS A 151 2.57 -5.38 6.10
CA HIS A 151 2.57 -5.61 7.55
C HIS A 151 2.78 -7.10 7.84
N CYS A 152 3.42 -7.46 8.96
CA CYS A 152 3.66 -8.86 9.35
C CYS A 152 2.39 -9.71 9.42
N SER A 153 1.24 -9.09 9.68
CA SER A 153 -0.06 -9.78 9.62
C SER A 153 -0.57 -10.09 8.21
N GLY A 154 0.04 -9.51 7.17
CA GLY A 154 -0.38 -9.59 5.77
C GLY A 154 -1.60 -8.75 5.39
N ASN A 155 -2.14 -7.94 6.31
CA ASN A 155 -3.45 -7.27 6.10
C ASN A 155 -3.38 -5.87 5.49
N MET A 156 -2.20 -5.27 5.51
CA MET A 156 -2.02 -3.85 5.26
C MET A 156 -0.76 -3.67 4.43
N PHE A 157 -0.80 -2.70 3.53
CA PHE A 157 0.34 -2.34 2.71
C PHE A 157 0.65 -0.85 2.87
N ILE A 158 1.94 -0.54 2.77
CA ILE A 158 2.43 0.83 2.68
C ILE A 158 3.26 0.97 1.41
N LEU A 159 3.08 2.08 0.69
CA LEU A 159 4.05 2.58 -0.27
C LEU A 159 4.62 3.89 0.25
N VAL A 160 5.94 4.03 0.19
CA VAL A 160 6.60 5.33 0.33
C VAL A 160 6.80 5.90 -1.09
N PRO A 161 6.10 7.00 -1.46
CA PRO A 161 6.31 7.64 -2.75
C PRO A 161 7.75 8.15 -2.86
N ASN A 162 8.43 7.83 -3.95
CA ASN A 162 9.76 8.37 -4.22
C ASN A 162 9.62 9.63 -5.08
N PRO A 163 9.93 10.84 -4.58
CA PRO A 163 9.79 12.07 -5.36
C PRO A 163 10.72 12.11 -6.59
N ASN A 164 11.79 11.30 -6.61
CA ASN A 164 12.73 11.20 -7.73
C ASN A 164 12.33 10.13 -8.77
N MET A 165 11.28 9.34 -8.50
CA MET A 165 10.72 8.39 -9.46
C MET A 165 9.22 8.69 -9.63
N GLY A 166 8.82 9.21 -10.79
CA GLY A 166 7.40 9.40 -11.08
C GLY A 166 6.61 8.10 -10.92
N LEU A 167 5.36 8.19 -10.47
CA LEU A 167 4.45 7.05 -10.36
C LEU A 167 4.31 6.40 -11.74
N ARG A 168 4.87 5.20 -11.92
CA ARG A 168 4.79 4.43 -13.17
C ARG A 168 3.84 3.27 -12.95
N SER A 169 2.92 3.06 -13.89
CA SER A 169 2.04 1.89 -13.95
C SER A 169 2.82 0.61 -13.65
N ARG A 170 2.58 0.07 -12.45
CA ARG A 170 3.32 -1.07 -11.91
C ARG A 170 2.73 -2.36 -12.42
N GLN A 171 3.49 -3.09 -13.25
CA GLN A 171 3.11 -4.43 -13.67
C GLN A 171 3.85 -5.43 -12.79
N ARG A 172 3.19 -5.92 -11.74
CA ARG A 172 3.64 -7.14 -11.06
C ARG A 172 3.52 -8.27 -12.06
N LEU A 173 4.42 -9.25 -12.03
CA LEU A 173 4.38 -10.36 -12.98
C LEU A 173 3.10 -11.19 -12.92
N ALA A 174 2.48 -11.23 -11.75
CA ALA A 174 1.16 -11.82 -11.55
C ALA A 174 0.02 -11.07 -12.30
N SER A 175 0.23 -9.82 -12.72
CA SER A 175 -0.78 -8.99 -13.42
C SER A 175 -0.85 -9.23 -14.93
N GLY A 176 -0.13 -10.24 -15.44
CA GLY A 176 -0.08 -10.60 -16.87
C GLY A 176 0.75 -9.59 -17.65
N GLY A 177 2.04 -9.86 -17.80
CA GLY A 177 2.95 -9.11 -18.66
C GLY A 177 2.61 -9.32 -20.12
N THR A 178 1.99 -8.35 -20.78
CA THR A 178 1.82 -8.37 -22.23
C THR A 178 2.32 -7.06 -22.83
N ASN A 179 3.27 -7.19 -23.76
CA ASN A 179 3.72 -6.13 -24.66
C ASN A 179 2.58 -5.76 -25.63
N PHE A 180 1.41 -5.32 -25.15
CA PHE A 180 0.42 -4.73 -26.05
C PHE A 180 0.77 -3.27 -26.27
N LYS A 181 1.15 -2.97 -27.52
CA LYS A 181 1.29 -1.61 -28.03
C LYS A 181 0.06 -0.79 -27.60
N LYS A 182 0.30 0.42 -27.07
CA LYS A 182 -0.74 1.40 -26.73
C LYS A 182 -1.73 1.52 -27.91
N PRO A 183 -3.05 1.45 -27.71
CA PRO A 183 -3.98 1.89 -28.72
C PRO A 183 -3.80 3.40 -28.89
N ILE A 184 -3.37 3.80 -30.08
CA ILE A 184 -3.41 5.19 -30.52
C ILE A 184 -4.90 5.48 -30.78
N ASN A 185 -5.45 6.47 -30.08
CA ASN A 185 -6.83 6.97 -30.10
C ASN A 185 -7.77 6.39 -29.03
N PHE A 186 -7.85 7.11 -27.91
CA PHE A 186 -8.93 6.94 -26.93
C PHE A 186 -10.09 7.87 -27.29
N ILE A 187 -11.26 7.30 -27.55
CA ILE A 187 -12.54 8.02 -27.62
C ILE A 187 -13.10 8.07 -26.19
N ASN A 188 -13.15 9.25 -25.58
CA ASN A 188 -13.90 9.50 -24.36
C ASN A 188 -15.39 9.23 -24.62
N ARG A 189 -15.89 8.05 -24.25
CA ARG A 189 -17.33 7.80 -24.13
C ARG A 189 -17.71 7.58 -22.67
N TYR A 190 -17.69 8.68 -21.93
CA TYR A 190 -18.70 8.95 -20.91
C TYR A 190 -19.11 10.41 -21.10
N LEU A 191 -20.17 10.62 -21.88
CA LEU A 191 -20.92 11.87 -21.90
C LEU A 191 -21.70 11.93 -20.59
N THR A 192 -21.23 12.74 -19.65
CA THR A 192 -21.98 13.13 -18.46
C THR A 192 -23.02 14.18 -18.87
N SER A 193 -24.12 13.74 -19.49
CA SER A 193 -25.33 14.56 -19.63
C SER A 193 -26.42 13.97 -18.76
N LEU A 194 -26.35 14.26 -17.46
CA LEU A 194 -27.54 14.27 -16.60
C LEU A 194 -27.65 15.69 -16.07
N GLU A 195 -28.30 16.51 -16.87
CA GLU A 195 -28.78 17.83 -16.52
C GLU A 195 -29.88 17.66 -15.45
N PRO A 196 -29.80 18.31 -14.29
CA PRO A 196 -30.87 18.25 -13.30
C PRO A 196 -32.06 19.05 -13.82
N GLN A 197 -33.13 18.35 -14.22
CA GLN A 197 -34.41 18.97 -14.53
C GLN A 197 -35.02 19.52 -13.23
N MET A 198 -34.86 20.82 -13.00
CA MET A 198 -35.60 21.56 -12.00
C MET A 198 -37.06 21.67 -12.42
N VAL A 199 -37.98 21.18 -11.59
CA VAL A 199 -39.42 21.41 -11.72
C VAL A 199 -39.74 22.73 -10.99
N PRO A 200 -40.39 23.72 -11.63
CA PRO A 200 -40.73 24.96 -10.96
C PRO A 200 -42.12 24.86 -10.34
N SER A 201 -42.24 25.23 -9.06
CA SER A 201 -43.51 25.68 -8.48
C SER A 201 -43.28 27.01 -7.78
N ASN A 202 -43.75 28.06 -8.45
CA ASN A 202 -43.89 29.41 -7.94
C ASN A 202 -44.92 29.44 -6.80
N THR A 203 -44.58 30.06 -5.68
CA THR A 203 -45.41 31.05 -4.98
C THR A 203 -44.50 31.96 -4.15
N GLY A 204 -44.58 33.26 -4.44
CA GLY A 204 -43.68 34.28 -3.87
C GLY A 204 -44.10 34.80 -2.49
N GLY A 205 -43.27 35.72 -1.97
CA GLY A 205 -43.70 36.68 -0.95
C GLY A 205 -42.77 36.85 0.25
N THR A 206 -41.88 37.84 0.13
CA THR A 206 -41.51 38.83 1.17
C THR A 206 -40.91 38.43 2.54
N SER A 207 -39.69 38.98 2.74
CA SER A 207 -39.23 39.72 3.92
C SER A 207 -38.64 39.01 5.16
N ALA A 208 -37.61 39.70 5.68
CA ALA A 208 -37.13 39.80 7.06
C ALA A 208 -35.87 39.01 7.49
N ALA A 209 -34.89 39.83 7.86
CA ALA A 209 -33.74 39.68 8.75
C ALA A 209 -33.67 38.46 9.70
N GLY A 210 -32.45 37.99 9.94
CA GLY A 210 -32.09 37.20 11.12
C GLY A 210 -30.74 36.52 11.00
N GLY A 211 -29.75 36.97 11.77
CA GLY A 211 -28.44 36.33 11.88
C GLY A 211 -28.52 34.95 12.52
N GLY A 212 -27.61 34.06 12.11
CA GLY A 212 -27.50 32.71 12.66
C GLY A 212 -26.21 32.04 12.20
N ILE A 213 -25.28 31.89 13.13
CA ILE A 213 -24.06 31.09 13.02
C ILE A 213 -24.48 29.66 12.68
N THR A 214 -24.01 29.10 11.56
CA THR A 214 -24.18 27.68 11.28
C THR A 214 -22.82 27.00 11.33
N ALA A 215 -22.59 26.30 12.43
CA ALA A 215 -21.50 25.34 12.56
C ALA A 215 -21.70 24.26 11.49
N SER A 216 -20.78 24.22 10.52
CA SER A 216 -20.70 23.14 9.55
C SER A 216 -20.18 21.89 10.25
N HIS A 217 -21.10 21.03 10.69
CA HIS A 217 -20.83 19.63 10.96
C HIS A 217 -20.29 19.00 9.66
N GLU A 218 -18.99 18.74 9.60
CA GLU A 218 -18.39 17.90 8.56
C GLU A 218 -18.60 16.44 9.00
N PRO A 219 -19.45 15.66 8.30
CA PRO A 219 -19.55 14.24 8.60
C PRO A 219 -18.23 13.59 8.20
N SER A 220 -17.57 12.92 9.14
CA SER A 220 -16.28 12.26 8.95
C SER A 220 -16.38 11.05 8.01
N TYR A 221 -16.53 11.29 6.70
CA TYR A 221 -16.38 10.25 5.68
C TYR A 221 -14.92 10.20 5.25
N ILE A 222 -14.33 8.99 5.28
CA ILE A 222 -12.99 8.75 4.78
C ILE A 222 -13.01 8.94 3.25
N THR A 223 -12.58 10.10 2.75
CA THR A 223 -12.38 10.32 1.32
C THR A 223 -11.22 9.44 0.84
N ARG A 224 -11.54 8.39 0.08
CA ARG A 224 -10.57 7.40 -0.44
C ARG A 224 -9.94 7.81 -1.78
N HIS A 225 -10.39 8.92 -2.35
CA HIS A 225 -9.83 9.48 -3.56
C HIS A 225 -8.67 10.42 -3.19
N VAL A 226 -7.49 10.12 -3.73
CA VAL A 226 -6.33 11.04 -3.69
C VAL A 226 -6.58 12.27 -4.57
N THR A 227 -7.56 12.20 -5.47
CA THR A 227 -8.00 13.31 -6.33
C THR A 227 -9.18 14.02 -5.68
N GLY A 228 -8.97 15.26 -5.24
CA GLY A 228 -10.07 16.20 -5.08
C GLY A 228 -10.66 16.54 -6.47
N LYS A 229 -11.75 17.31 -6.53
CA LYS A 229 -12.19 17.99 -7.77
C LYS A 229 -11.21 19.12 -8.16
N GLY A 230 -9.91 18.86 -8.10
CA GLY A 230 -8.82 19.79 -8.32
C GLY A 230 -8.10 19.56 -9.63
N ASN A 231 -7.28 20.53 -10.02
CA ASN A 231 -6.53 20.52 -11.27
C ASN A 231 -5.43 19.43 -11.23
N PRO A 232 -5.17 18.63 -12.29
CA PRO A 232 -4.19 17.53 -12.25
C PRO A 232 -2.76 17.91 -11.85
N LYS A 233 -2.41 19.21 -11.91
CA LYS A 233 -1.13 19.74 -11.42
C LYS A 233 -1.07 19.79 -9.88
N GLU A 234 -2.17 20.09 -9.20
CA GLU A 234 -2.23 20.14 -7.73
C GLU A 234 -2.24 18.73 -7.11
N ASP A 235 -2.87 17.75 -7.76
CA ASP A 235 -2.84 16.35 -7.33
C ASP A 235 -1.41 15.74 -7.40
N CYS A 236 -0.59 16.20 -8.36
CA CYS A 236 0.84 15.87 -8.44
C CYS A 236 1.64 16.46 -7.26
N ASP A 237 1.26 17.63 -6.76
CA ASP A 237 1.89 18.26 -5.60
C ASP A 237 1.49 17.59 -4.28
N VAL A 238 0.33 16.92 -4.19
CA VAL A 238 -0.02 16.03 -3.06
C VAL A 238 0.90 14.81 -3.01
N ILE A 239 1.30 14.25 -4.16
CA ILE A 239 2.28 13.16 -4.27
C ILE A 239 3.71 13.61 -3.92
N ARG A 240 3.98 14.93 -3.98
CA ARG A 240 5.23 15.53 -3.47
C ARG A 240 5.20 15.80 -1.96
N ARG A 241 4.05 15.68 -1.28
CA ARG A 241 4.01 15.80 0.18
C ARG A 241 4.68 14.57 0.80
N THR A 242 5.64 14.82 1.67
CA THR A 242 6.35 13.77 2.41
C THR A 242 5.35 12.97 3.24
N GLY A 243 5.25 11.67 3.00
CA GLY A 243 4.23 10.83 3.63
C GLY A 243 4.20 9.41 3.10
N PHE A 244 3.09 8.73 3.35
CA PHE A 244 2.87 7.32 3.06
C PHE A 244 1.54 7.11 2.35
N LEU A 245 1.48 6.11 1.46
CA LEU A 245 0.23 5.61 0.91
C LEU A 245 -0.12 4.28 1.57
N TRP A 246 -1.27 4.23 2.19
CA TRP A 246 -1.77 3.06 2.92
C TRP A 246 -2.87 2.35 2.14
N SER A 247 -2.84 1.02 2.10
CA SER A 247 -3.94 0.22 1.53
C SER A 247 -4.21 -1.05 2.33
N TRP A 248 -5.42 -1.59 2.15
CA TRP A 248 -5.87 -2.83 2.79
C TRP A 248 -5.64 -4.04 1.89
N ASN A 249 -5.32 -5.18 2.51
CA ASN A 249 -5.37 -6.47 1.84
C ASN A 249 -6.80 -7.03 1.84
N HIS A 250 -7.42 -6.97 0.66
CA HIS A 250 -8.75 -7.50 0.39
C HIS A 250 -8.72 -8.96 -0.10
N MET A 251 -7.55 -9.55 -0.34
CA MET A 251 -7.38 -10.92 -0.83
C MET A 251 -7.42 -11.97 0.27
N ILE A 252 -7.76 -11.59 1.50
CA ILE A 252 -7.86 -12.53 2.62
C ILE A 252 -9.17 -13.31 2.49
N PRO A 253 -9.16 -14.59 2.13
CA PRO A 253 -10.31 -15.21 1.47
C PRO A 253 -11.52 -15.42 2.38
N ASN A 254 -11.31 -15.75 3.66
CA ASN A 254 -12.40 -16.01 4.60
C ASN A 254 -11.94 -15.94 6.07
N LYS A 255 -12.91 -16.01 6.99
CA LYS A 255 -12.69 -16.03 8.45
C LYS A 255 -11.79 -17.19 8.89
N LYS A 256 -11.84 -18.35 8.22
CA LYS A 256 -10.98 -19.52 8.55
C LYS A 256 -9.51 -19.25 8.22
N TRP A 257 -9.25 -18.55 7.12
CA TRP A 257 -7.89 -18.11 6.77
C TRP A 257 -7.42 -17.03 7.74
N LYS A 258 -8.30 -16.06 8.06
CA LYS A 258 -8.02 -15.06 9.11
C LYS A 258 -7.68 -15.71 10.45
N SER A 259 -8.36 -16.77 10.87
CA SER A 259 -8.02 -17.45 12.12
C SER A 259 -6.66 -18.16 12.05
N LEU A 260 -6.28 -18.75 10.93
CA LEU A 260 -4.95 -19.36 10.81
C LEU A 260 -3.81 -18.34 10.86
N VAL A 261 -4.08 -17.13 10.37
CA VAL A 261 -3.08 -16.10 10.10
C VAL A 261 -3.07 -15.03 11.19
N ILE A 262 -4.19 -14.88 11.92
CA ILE A 262 -4.46 -13.71 12.77
C ILE A 262 -5.41 -14.05 13.93
N ALA A 263 -5.53 -15.32 14.35
CA ALA A 263 -6.47 -15.77 15.40
C ALA A 263 -6.44 -14.95 16.71
N GLN A 264 -5.35 -14.23 16.97
CA GLN A 264 -5.14 -13.48 18.21
C GLN A 264 -5.31 -11.96 18.08
N THR A 265 -5.63 -11.43 16.89
CA THR A 265 -5.85 -9.97 16.76
C THR A 265 -7.32 -9.62 16.87
N ASP A 266 -7.59 -8.55 17.62
CA ASP A 266 -8.87 -7.85 17.64
C ASP A 266 -9.38 -7.56 16.22
N ASP A 267 -10.69 -7.70 16.00
CA ASP A 267 -11.37 -7.37 14.74
C ASP A 267 -11.10 -5.92 14.29
N LEU A 268 -10.82 -5.03 15.26
CA LEU A 268 -10.50 -3.62 15.02
C LEU A 268 -9.00 -3.33 14.91
N PHE A 269 -8.13 -4.34 15.01
CA PHE A 269 -6.67 -4.16 15.00
C PHE A 269 -6.18 -3.30 13.83
N GLN A 270 -6.67 -3.58 12.62
CA GLN A 270 -6.32 -2.85 11.40
C GLN A 270 -6.66 -1.35 11.48
N LEU A 271 -7.83 -1.01 12.03
CA LEU A 271 -8.27 0.37 12.19
C LEU A 271 -7.50 1.08 13.31
N LYS A 272 -7.24 0.38 14.42
CA LYS A 272 -6.40 0.88 15.51
C LYS A 272 -4.98 1.17 15.02
N MET A 273 -4.40 0.28 14.22
CA MET A 273 -3.07 0.48 13.66
C MET A 273 -3.00 1.66 12.69
N LEU A 274 -4.00 1.83 11.80
CA LEU A 274 -4.06 3.02 10.94
C LEU A 274 -4.17 4.31 11.76
N ARG A 275 -4.99 4.31 12.82
CA ARG A 275 -5.11 5.47 13.73
C ARG A 275 -3.77 5.78 14.40
N ASP A 276 -3.17 4.77 15.03
CA ASP A 276 -1.89 4.91 15.74
C ASP A 276 -0.78 5.38 14.80
N PHE A 277 -0.73 4.86 13.57
CA PHE A 277 0.23 5.28 12.55
C PHE A 277 0.02 6.76 12.14
N LYS A 278 -1.23 7.21 12.01
CA LYS A 278 -1.54 8.63 11.72
C LYS A 278 -1.12 9.54 12.87
N GLU A 279 -1.50 9.19 14.10
CA GLU A 279 -1.14 9.93 15.31
C GLU A 279 0.37 10.01 15.50
N PHE A 280 1.07 8.91 15.22
CA PHE A 280 2.53 8.89 15.20
C PHE A 280 3.11 9.83 14.13
N CYS A 281 2.63 9.76 12.88
CA CYS A 281 3.14 10.61 11.80
C CYS A 281 2.83 12.10 11.99
N SER A 282 1.81 12.46 12.78
CA SER A 282 1.49 13.83 13.16
C SER A 282 2.17 14.30 14.45
N ASN A 283 3.15 13.53 14.94
CA ASN A 283 3.88 13.81 16.18
C ASN A 283 2.99 13.96 17.45
N THR A 284 1.88 13.21 17.51
CA THR A 284 1.05 13.16 18.72
C THR A 284 1.87 12.64 19.90
N ASP A 285 1.72 13.28 21.06
CA ASP A 285 2.49 12.99 22.29
C ASP A 285 4.01 13.00 22.10
N GLN A 286 4.53 13.80 21.15
CA GLN A 286 5.96 13.89 20.80
C GLN A 286 6.59 12.55 20.37
N ARG A 287 5.77 11.57 19.96
CA ARG A 287 6.25 10.21 19.66
C ARG A 287 7.20 10.17 18.47
N LEU A 288 7.00 11.03 17.48
CA LEU A 288 7.85 11.10 16.28
C LEU A 288 9.19 11.76 16.59
N VAL A 289 9.18 12.86 17.35
CA VAL A 289 10.39 13.54 17.81
C VAL A 289 11.24 12.61 18.68
N ASN A 290 10.64 11.97 19.68
CA ASN A 290 11.35 11.02 20.54
C ASN A 290 11.94 9.85 19.75
N PHE A 291 11.23 9.38 18.70
CA PHE A 291 11.76 8.35 17.82
C PHE A 291 12.95 8.83 17.00
N TRP A 292 12.84 10.04 16.45
CA TRP A 292 13.91 10.67 15.69
C TRP A 292 15.18 10.81 16.52
N GLU A 293 15.06 11.30 17.75
CA GLU A 293 16.18 11.40 18.70
C GLU A 293 16.80 10.03 18.99
N SER A 294 15.99 9.00 19.24
CA SER A 294 16.49 7.63 19.43
C SER A 294 17.26 7.11 18.20
N CYS A 295 16.82 7.43 16.98
CA CYS A 295 17.55 7.09 15.76
C CYS A 295 18.92 7.77 15.69
N TRP A 296 19.02 9.02 16.14
CA TRP A 296 20.30 9.74 16.23
C TRP A 296 21.25 9.11 17.26
N GLU A 297 20.74 8.78 18.45
CA GLU A 297 21.54 8.10 19.47
C GLU A 297 22.08 6.76 18.98
N GLN A 298 21.27 5.98 18.25
CA GLN A 298 21.71 4.71 17.67
C GLN A 298 22.79 4.91 16.62
N LYS A 299 22.66 5.93 15.76
CA LYS A 299 23.69 6.29 14.79
C LYS A 299 25.02 6.62 15.48
N GLU A 300 24.98 7.39 16.56
CA GLU A 300 26.18 7.77 17.32
C GLU A 300 26.85 6.55 17.98
N LYS A 301 26.07 5.68 18.64
CA LYS A 301 26.58 4.43 19.22
C LYS A 301 27.30 3.56 18.18
N VAL A 302 26.67 3.34 17.03
CA VAL A 302 27.26 2.55 15.93
C VAL A 302 28.52 3.23 15.36
N SER A 303 28.59 4.55 15.37
CA SER A 303 29.78 5.29 14.93
C SER A 303 30.95 5.11 15.91
N ILE A 304 30.67 5.11 17.22
CA ILE A 304 31.66 4.92 18.27
C ILE A 304 32.21 3.48 18.22
N GLU A 305 31.35 2.47 18.09
CA GLU A 305 31.76 1.05 18.00
C GLU A 305 32.64 0.73 16.78
N ARG A 306 32.59 1.55 15.74
CA ARG A 306 33.40 1.39 14.52
C ARG A 306 34.75 2.10 14.57
N THR A 307 34.98 2.92 15.59
CA THR A 307 36.23 3.70 15.78
C THR A 307 37.12 2.98 16.79
#